data_AF-A0A4U0R8B1-F1
#
_entry.id   AF-A0A4U0R8B1-F1
#
_cell.length_a   1.000
_cell.length_b   1.000
_cell.length_c   1.000
_cell.angle_alpha   90.00
_cell.angle_beta   90.00
_cell.angle_gamma   90.00
#
_symmetry.space_group_name_H-M   'P 1'
#
loop_
_entity.id
_entity.type
_entity.pdbx_description
1 polymer ?
#
loop_
_entity_poly.entity_id
_entity_poly.type
_entity_poly.pdbx_seq_one_letter_code
_entity_poly.pdbx_strand_id
1 'polypeptide(L)'
;MPQPAHVPRPNAARPRIRMALAVPASSRQGAMNRGWSGMDLRHPIRRFWTRASLATRFAVVGGLVLSVFMGLAGWLLTDHIRQVVVRNTATAAALYMDSFLHPLVEDHVAGTAPSPAMRRALSEVLPATVMGDRILSYKVLAQGGLVIAASNPDLIGRSFPPSEELAQAWSGRIAAIFEEEDLAEHALSVPLLKIYSPIRADWTGEIIAVAELYVADPALKADLSAARAMALAGVGGGGLALGLILYAIVRQGSHTIDRQRRDLDRRLADMRRLSEHNGQLRLWVQQAAGRAAATTEGGLRQIARGLVLPELSHLPAGSILRLAIEAHQARCPTPVALVAEAAGDPSLTPGLRICLFRFVQEGLNNAARHAGSAGMAVRLEGGVALLRVTVMLTVSEDGDAVFAALEGGARGYLLKGIGGAELVATLEPVMQGESHVAPSLAARMLARLRSPASSLRDGLALLTPREEEVLRLVSEGLSNKEIARRTDVQERTITHHMTQILQKLHLRNSTEAALLAQREWRTG
;
A
#
# COMPACT_ATOMS: atom_id res chain seq x y z
N MET A 1 -12.51 39.07 -48.14
CA MET A 1 -13.56 38.12 -48.54
C MET A 1 -13.55 36.93 -47.60
N PRO A 2 -14.49 36.88 -46.64
CA PRO A 2 -14.75 35.75 -45.75
C PRO A 2 -16.05 35.01 -46.17
N GLN A 3 -16.20 33.73 -45.81
CA GLN A 3 -17.47 33.07 -45.41
C GLN A 3 -17.22 31.61 -44.96
N PRO A 4 -18.08 31.02 -44.10
CA PRO A 4 -17.64 30.66 -42.75
C PRO A 4 -17.92 29.21 -42.33
N ALA A 5 -17.23 28.80 -41.26
CA ALA A 5 -17.47 27.57 -40.52
C ALA A 5 -18.78 27.60 -39.71
N HIS A 6 -19.45 26.45 -39.70
CA HIS A 6 -20.73 26.19 -39.04
C HIS A 6 -20.64 26.33 -37.51
N VAL A 7 -21.57 27.10 -36.94
CA VAL A 7 -21.83 27.22 -35.49
C VAL A 7 -23.03 26.34 -35.14
N PRO A 8 -23.00 25.60 -34.02
CA PRO A 8 -24.22 25.26 -33.29
C PRO A 8 -24.33 26.13 -32.03
N ARG A 9 -25.45 26.86 -31.91
CA ARG A 9 -25.86 27.59 -30.71
C ARG A 9 -26.85 26.77 -29.87
N PRO A 10 -27.00 27.11 -28.57
CA PRO A 10 -27.48 26.23 -27.52
C PRO A 10 -28.99 26.31 -27.33
N ASN A 11 -29.59 25.32 -26.66
CA ASN A 11 -30.91 25.51 -26.07
C ASN A 11 -30.90 25.10 -24.59
N ALA A 12 -31.30 26.05 -23.75
CA ALA A 12 -31.34 25.95 -22.30
C ALA A 12 -32.79 25.73 -21.83
N ALA A 13 -32.91 25.00 -20.71
CA ALA A 13 -33.97 25.05 -19.70
C ALA A 13 -35.37 24.42 -19.97
N ARG A 14 -35.54 23.17 -19.47
CA ARG A 14 -36.44 22.67 -18.38
C ARG A 14 -37.92 23.16 -18.31
N PRO A 15 -38.91 22.31 -17.91
CA PRO A 15 -38.94 21.69 -16.58
C PRO A 15 -39.50 20.25 -16.44
N ARG A 16 -39.33 19.72 -15.21
CA ARG A 16 -39.68 18.40 -14.65
C ARG A 16 -41.19 18.15 -14.57
N ILE A 17 -41.64 16.93 -14.88
CA ILE A 17 -42.78 16.28 -14.19
C ILE A 17 -42.44 14.80 -13.92
N ARG A 18 -42.62 14.40 -12.67
CA ARG A 18 -42.49 13.05 -12.11
C ARG A 18 -43.85 12.38 -12.26
N MET A 19 -43.96 11.19 -12.86
CA MET A 19 -45.14 10.35 -12.68
C MET A 19 -44.76 8.87 -12.70
N ALA A 20 -45.03 8.21 -11.58
CA ALA A 20 -44.93 6.78 -11.40
C ALA A 20 -46.07 6.08 -12.15
N LEU A 21 -45.77 4.96 -12.80
CA LEU A 21 -46.78 4.00 -13.22
C LEU A 21 -46.20 2.59 -13.12
N ALA A 22 -46.68 1.90 -12.09
CA ALA A 22 -46.60 0.46 -11.93
C ALA A 22 -47.57 -0.21 -12.91
N VAL A 23 -47.17 -1.32 -13.52
CA VAL A 23 -48.05 -2.24 -14.26
C VAL A 23 -47.62 -3.68 -13.92
N PRO A 24 -48.56 -4.63 -13.72
CA PRO A 24 -48.46 -5.67 -12.70
C PRO A 24 -48.07 -7.05 -13.22
N ALA A 25 -47.82 -7.94 -12.26
CA ALA A 25 -47.62 -9.38 -12.45
C ALA A 25 -48.87 -10.05 -13.06
N SER A 26 -48.65 -10.85 -14.11
CA SER A 26 -49.56 -11.93 -14.51
C SER A 26 -48.84 -13.26 -14.41
N SER A 27 -49.29 -14.04 -13.44
CA SER A 27 -48.96 -15.45 -13.25
C SER A 27 -49.89 -16.33 -14.11
N ARG A 28 -49.41 -17.54 -14.42
CA ARG A 28 -50.11 -18.73 -14.96
C ARG A 28 -50.14 -18.91 -16.49
N GLN A 29 -49.07 -19.49 -17.00
CA GLN A 29 -49.11 -20.79 -17.71
C GLN A 29 -48.04 -21.65 -17.01
N GLY A 30 -48.34 -22.67 -16.20
CA GLY A 30 -49.26 -23.76 -16.52
C GLY A 30 -48.52 -24.78 -17.38
N ALA A 31 -47.44 -25.37 -16.84
CA ALA A 31 -47.44 -26.79 -16.49
C ALA A 31 -47.35 -27.74 -17.71
N MET A 32 -46.19 -27.78 -18.38
CA MET A 32 -45.79 -28.88 -19.28
C MET A 32 -44.26 -28.97 -19.36
N ASN A 33 -43.61 -29.23 -18.22
CA ASN A 33 -42.28 -29.88 -18.19
C ASN A 33 -41.96 -30.31 -16.76
N ARG A 34 -42.75 -31.26 -16.25
CA ARG A 34 -42.42 -32.01 -15.03
C ARG A 34 -42.01 -33.41 -15.45
N GLY A 35 -40.71 -33.57 -15.64
CA GLY A 35 -40.06 -34.85 -15.84
C GLY A 35 -38.60 -34.55 -16.14
N TRP A 36 -37.69 -35.10 -15.33
CA TRP A 36 -36.24 -34.89 -15.38
C TRP A 36 -35.73 -33.61 -14.72
N SER A 37 -36.12 -33.37 -13.47
CA SER A 37 -35.25 -32.70 -12.50
C SER A 37 -34.11 -33.65 -12.11
N GLY A 38 -33.21 -33.93 -13.05
CA GLY A 38 -31.88 -34.40 -12.70
C GLY A 38 -31.22 -33.31 -11.87
N MET A 39 -30.68 -33.67 -10.71
CA MET A 39 -29.83 -32.80 -9.89
C MET A 39 -28.90 -31.98 -10.80
N ASP A 40 -29.16 -30.69 -10.94
CA ASP A 40 -28.33 -29.80 -11.74
C ASP A 40 -27.04 -29.49 -10.97
N LEU A 41 -26.09 -30.45 -10.99
CA LEU A 41 -24.77 -30.37 -10.36
C LEU A 41 -23.93 -29.18 -10.86
N ARG A 42 -24.37 -28.48 -11.93
CA ARG A 42 -23.65 -27.34 -12.52
C ARG A 42 -23.73 -26.07 -11.68
N HIS A 43 -24.78 -25.90 -10.88
CA HIS A 43 -24.99 -24.70 -10.07
C HIS A 43 -24.06 -24.54 -8.84
N PRO A 44 -23.78 -25.59 -8.04
CA PRO A 44 -22.88 -25.47 -6.88
C PRO A 44 -21.41 -25.29 -7.29
N ILE A 45 -20.96 -26.00 -8.33
CA ILE A 45 -19.58 -25.93 -8.82
C ILE A 45 -19.26 -24.52 -9.30
N ARG A 46 -20.11 -23.93 -10.14
CA ARG A 46 -19.90 -22.57 -10.65
C ARG A 46 -19.87 -21.52 -9.52
N ARG A 47 -20.73 -21.66 -8.51
CA ARG A 47 -20.73 -20.78 -7.33
C ARG A 47 -19.44 -20.92 -6.52
N PHE A 48 -18.96 -22.14 -6.29
CA PHE A 48 -17.68 -22.39 -5.64
C PHE A 48 -16.53 -21.72 -6.39
N TRP A 49 -16.42 -21.93 -7.71
CA TRP A 49 -15.36 -21.29 -8.52
C TRP A 49 -15.42 -19.77 -8.42
N THR A 50 -16.59 -19.14 -8.53
CA THR A 50 -16.70 -17.67 -8.46
C THR A 50 -16.28 -17.07 -7.12
N ARG A 51 -16.47 -17.78 -6.01
CA ARG A 51 -16.13 -17.29 -4.65
C ARG A 51 -14.74 -17.72 -4.17
N ALA A 52 -14.20 -18.78 -4.74
CA ALA A 52 -12.90 -19.34 -4.36
C ALA A 52 -11.76 -18.37 -4.71
N SER A 53 -10.82 -18.22 -3.77
CA SER A 53 -9.57 -17.49 -4.00
C SER A 53 -8.75 -18.16 -5.12
N LEU A 54 -7.84 -17.40 -5.75
CA LEU A 54 -6.95 -17.96 -6.78
C LEU A 54 -6.16 -19.17 -6.25
N ALA A 55 -5.70 -19.10 -5.00
CA ALA A 55 -5.00 -20.18 -4.34
C ALA A 55 -5.88 -21.43 -4.14
N THR A 56 -7.16 -21.27 -3.80
CA THR A 56 -8.10 -22.39 -3.68
C THR A 56 -8.37 -23.04 -5.04
N ARG A 57 -8.53 -22.23 -6.08
CA ARG A 57 -8.70 -22.73 -7.47
C ARG A 57 -7.48 -23.52 -7.93
N PHE A 58 -6.29 -22.99 -7.65
CA PHE A 58 -5.02 -23.67 -7.90
C PHE A 58 -4.91 -24.98 -7.12
N ALA A 59 -5.26 -24.98 -5.82
CA ALA A 59 -5.22 -26.20 -5.00
C ALA A 59 -6.15 -27.30 -5.54
N VAL A 60 -7.34 -26.94 -6.05
CA VAL A 60 -8.29 -27.92 -6.61
C VAL A 60 -7.79 -28.47 -7.95
N VAL A 61 -7.44 -27.61 -8.91
CA VAL A 61 -6.97 -28.09 -10.23
C VAL A 61 -5.60 -28.75 -10.12
N GLY A 62 -4.66 -28.07 -9.47
CA GLY A 62 -3.30 -28.57 -9.25
C GLY A 62 -3.29 -29.83 -8.40
N GLY A 63 -4.12 -29.91 -7.37
CA GLY A 63 -4.30 -31.12 -6.57
C GLY A 63 -4.85 -32.29 -7.39
N LEU A 64 -5.87 -32.07 -8.23
CA LEU A 64 -6.40 -33.11 -9.13
C LEU A 64 -5.31 -33.61 -10.10
N VAL A 65 -4.60 -32.70 -10.77
CA VAL A 65 -3.53 -33.06 -11.71
C VAL A 65 -2.42 -33.83 -11.00
N LEU A 66 -2.02 -33.37 -9.82
CA LEU A 66 -0.99 -34.02 -9.03
C LEU A 66 -1.43 -35.41 -8.57
N SER A 67 -2.68 -35.58 -8.13
CA SER A 67 -3.21 -36.90 -7.76
C SER A 67 -3.24 -37.87 -8.94
N VAL A 68 -3.63 -37.42 -10.13
CA VAL A 68 -3.60 -38.25 -11.34
C VAL A 68 -2.16 -38.67 -11.67
N PHE A 69 -1.22 -37.72 -11.62
CA PHE A 69 0.18 -38.01 -11.89
C PHE A 69 0.81 -38.95 -10.84
N MET A 70 0.53 -38.73 -9.55
CA MET A 70 0.98 -39.58 -8.46
C MET A 70 0.36 -40.99 -8.53
N GLY A 71 -0.91 -41.09 -8.96
CA GLY A 71 -1.56 -42.37 -9.21
C GLY A 71 -0.89 -43.15 -10.36
N LEU A 72 -0.60 -42.48 -11.48
CA LEU A 72 0.11 -43.07 -12.60
C LEU A 72 1.55 -43.49 -12.23
N ALA A 73 2.28 -42.61 -11.54
CA ALA A 73 3.63 -42.91 -11.07
C ALA A 73 3.64 -44.07 -10.07
N GLY A 74 2.68 -44.10 -9.15
CA GLY A 74 2.50 -45.21 -8.21
C GLY A 74 2.18 -46.53 -8.91
N TRP A 75 1.33 -46.51 -9.94
CA TRP A 75 1.02 -47.68 -10.76
C TRP A 75 2.26 -48.19 -11.50
N LEU A 76 2.98 -47.31 -12.22
CA LEU A 76 4.22 -47.64 -12.94
C LEU A 76 5.29 -48.21 -11.99
N LEU A 77 5.50 -47.57 -10.85
CA LEU A 77 6.50 -47.98 -9.88
C LEU A 77 6.16 -49.33 -9.25
N THR A 78 4.89 -49.56 -8.91
CA THR A 78 4.43 -50.85 -8.36
C THR A 78 4.61 -51.97 -9.38
N ASP A 79 4.26 -51.73 -10.65
CA ASP A 79 4.43 -52.70 -11.72
C ASP A 79 5.91 -53.02 -11.96
N HIS A 80 6.76 -51.99 -11.97
CA HIS A 80 8.21 -52.17 -12.11
C HIS A 80 8.82 -52.99 -10.97
N ILE A 81 8.46 -52.69 -9.72
CA ILE A 81 8.93 -53.44 -8.54
C ILE A 81 8.51 -54.91 -8.65
N ARG A 82 7.25 -55.18 -9.02
CA ARG A 82 6.75 -56.55 -9.22
C ARG A 82 7.61 -57.31 -10.23
N GLN A 83 7.85 -56.74 -11.41
CA GLN A 83 8.64 -57.38 -12.45
C GLN A 83 10.09 -57.65 -12.02
N VAL A 84 10.73 -56.69 -11.34
CA VAL A 84 12.12 -56.82 -10.88
C VAL A 84 12.25 -57.92 -9.82
N VAL A 85 11.35 -57.94 -8.83
CA VAL A 85 11.41 -58.94 -7.75
C VAL A 85 11.12 -60.34 -8.32
N VAL A 86 10.07 -60.51 -9.11
CA VAL A 86 9.71 -61.78 -9.76
C VAL A 86 10.87 -62.32 -10.60
N ARG A 87 11.48 -61.47 -11.44
CA ARG A 87 12.59 -61.87 -12.31
C ARG A 87 13.83 -62.26 -11.51
N ASN A 88 14.16 -61.54 -10.44
CA ASN A 88 15.32 -61.85 -9.60
C ASN A 88 15.14 -63.17 -8.86
N THR A 89 13.96 -63.39 -8.25
CA THR A 89 13.63 -64.66 -7.58
C THR A 89 13.64 -65.81 -8.56
N ALA A 90 13.07 -65.62 -9.75
CA ALA A 90 13.06 -66.62 -10.81
C ALA A 90 14.46 -67.00 -11.27
N THR A 91 15.33 -66.01 -11.48
CA THR A 91 16.72 -66.23 -11.90
C THR A 91 17.49 -67.00 -10.83
N ALA A 92 17.30 -66.66 -9.55
CA ALA A 92 17.94 -67.37 -8.45
C ALA A 92 17.52 -68.85 -8.37
N ALA A 93 16.22 -69.15 -8.51
CA ALA A 93 15.74 -70.53 -8.49
C ALA A 93 16.12 -71.32 -9.75
N ALA A 94 16.13 -70.66 -10.92
CA ALA A 94 16.58 -71.27 -12.17
C ALA A 94 18.08 -71.61 -12.14
N LEU A 95 18.93 -70.71 -11.65
CA LEU A 95 20.37 -70.98 -11.47
C LEU A 95 20.62 -72.11 -10.46
N TYR A 96 19.82 -72.19 -9.40
CA TYR A 96 19.87 -73.30 -8.47
C TYR A 96 19.52 -74.62 -9.18
N MET A 97 18.43 -74.64 -9.96
CA MET A 97 18.00 -75.82 -10.69
C MET A 97 19.00 -76.24 -11.77
N ASP A 98 19.58 -75.28 -12.48
CA ASP A 98 20.64 -75.50 -13.46
C ASP A 98 21.85 -76.13 -12.79
N SER A 99 22.34 -75.56 -11.68
CA SER A 99 23.44 -76.14 -10.89
C SER A 99 23.12 -77.54 -10.33
N PHE A 100 21.85 -77.84 -10.04
CA PHE A 100 21.42 -79.13 -9.53
C PHE A 100 21.31 -80.19 -10.62
N LEU A 101 20.79 -79.80 -11.79
CA LEU A 101 20.55 -80.70 -12.91
C LEU A 101 21.79 -80.92 -13.76
N HIS A 102 22.68 -79.95 -13.87
CA HIS A 102 23.87 -80.00 -14.73
C HIS A 102 24.69 -81.29 -14.54
N PRO A 103 25.03 -81.75 -13.31
CA PRO A 103 25.77 -83.01 -13.11
C PRO A 103 25.01 -84.28 -13.51
N LEU A 104 23.68 -84.18 -13.69
CA LEU A 104 22.78 -85.31 -13.94
C LEU A 104 22.39 -85.43 -15.41
N VAL A 105 22.64 -84.37 -16.19
CA VAL A 105 22.33 -84.28 -17.63
C VAL A 105 23.33 -85.09 -18.47
N GLU A 106 24.55 -85.30 -17.98
CA GLU A 106 25.63 -86.02 -18.69
C GLU A 106 25.22 -87.43 -19.17
N ASP A 107 24.35 -88.12 -18.41
CA ASP A 107 23.86 -89.47 -18.71
C ASP A 107 22.45 -89.49 -19.36
N HIS A 108 21.94 -88.34 -19.81
CA HIS A 108 20.58 -88.21 -20.35
C HIS A 108 20.54 -87.93 -21.86
N VAL A 109 19.79 -88.77 -22.59
CA VAL A 109 19.52 -88.58 -24.02
C VAL A 109 18.26 -87.73 -24.22
N ALA A 110 18.38 -86.63 -24.96
CA ALA A 110 17.26 -85.73 -25.26
C ALA A 110 16.04 -86.49 -25.84
N GLY A 111 14.84 -86.15 -25.34
CA GLY A 111 13.57 -86.74 -25.80
C GLY A 111 13.27 -88.15 -25.28
N THR A 112 14.14 -88.71 -24.42
CA THR A 112 13.91 -90.03 -23.78
C THR A 112 13.49 -89.88 -22.32
N ALA A 113 13.11 -90.99 -21.68
CA ALA A 113 12.79 -90.96 -20.26
C ALA A 113 14.05 -90.65 -19.42
N PRO A 114 13.94 -89.97 -18.26
CA PRO A 114 15.07 -89.54 -17.45
C PRO A 114 15.91 -90.74 -16.99
N SER A 115 17.24 -90.54 -16.91
CA SER A 115 18.18 -91.56 -16.46
C SER A 115 17.88 -91.98 -15.01
N PRO A 116 18.25 -93.20 -14.57
CA PRO A 116 18.01 -93.63 -13.19
C PRO A 116 18.65 -92.71 -12.14
N ALA A 117 19.79 -92.09 -12.46
CA ALA A 117 20.46 -91.10 -11.63
C ALA A 117 19.66 -89.80 -11.53
N MET A 118 19.21 -89.26 -12.67
CA MET A 118 18.36 -88.07 -12.74
C MET A 118 17.05 -88.27 -11.97
N ARG A 119 16.40 -89.44 -12.13
CA ARG A 119 15.16 -89.77 -11.41
C ARG A 119 15.35 -89.76 -9.91
N ARG A 120 16.38 -90.45 -9.39
CA ARG A 120 16.67 -90.49 -7.95
C ARG A 120 17.02 -89.12 -7.40
N ALA A 121 17.83 -88.35 -8.12
CA ALA A 121 18.16 -87.00 -7.70
C ALA A 121 16.90 -86.11 -7.62
N LEU A 122 16.01 -86.16 -8.61
CA LEU A 122 14.77 -85.39 -8.64
C LEU A 122 13.72 -85.84 -7.60
N SER A 123 13.66 -87.14 -7.26
CA SER A 123 12.66 -87.67 -6.32
C SER A 123 13.13 -87.69 -4.85
N GLU A 124 14.42 -87.90 -4.61
CA GLU A 124 14.97 -88.09 -3.25
C GLU A 124 15.87 -86.93 -2.81
N VAL A 125 16.74 -86.44 -3.70
CA VAL A 125 17.76 -85.44 -3.33
C VAL A 125 17.19 -84.01 -3.40
N LEU A 126 16.43 -83.68 -4.44
CA LEU A 126 15.85 -82.35 -4.62
C LEU A 126 15.00 -81.95 -3.41
N PRO A 127 14.01 -82.74 -2.95
CA PRO A 127 13.19 -82.37 -1.79
C PRO A 127 13.97 -82.27 -0.47
N ALA A 128 15.13 -82.94 -0.36
CA ALA A 128 15.97 -82.91 0.83
C ALA A 128 16.84 -81.64 0.95
N THR A 129 16.80 -80.74 -0.03
CA THR A 129 17.58 -79.50 -0.05
C THR A 129 16.76 -78.30 0.46
N VAL A 130 17.45 -77.26 0.95
CA VAL A 130 16.81 -76.01 1.43
C VAL A 130 15.99 -75.32 0.34
N MET A 131 16.43 -75.40 -0.92
CA MET A 131 15.71 -74.78 -2.03
C MET A 131 14.65 -75.72 -2.61
N GLY A 132 14.86 -77.04 -2.55
CA GLY A 132 13.84 -78.00 -2.93
C GLY A 132 12.64 -78.07 -1.97
N ASP A 133 12.82 -77.75 -0.69
CA ASP A 133 11.70 -77.55 0.26
C ASP A 133 10.77 -76.39 -0.18
N ARG A 134 11.28 -75.44 -0.97
CA ARG A 134 10.48 -74.36 -1.57
C ARG A 134 9.86 -74.74 -2.91
N ILE A 135 10.35 -75.78 -3.57
CA ILE A 135 9.82 -76.28 -4.84
C ILE A 135 8.69 -77.25 -4.51
N LEU A 136 7.45 -76.79 -4.66
CA LEU A 136 6.27 -77.59 -4.40
C LEU A 136 6.07 -78.69 -5.45
N SER A 137 6.40 -78.39 -6.69
CA SER A 137 6.23 -79.29 -7.82
C SER A 137 7.17 -78.90 -8.95
N TYR A 138 7.60 -79.89 -9.73
CA TYR A 138 8.38 -79.70 -10.95
C TYR A 138 7.84 -80.57 -12.09
N LYS A 139 8.07 -80.10 -13.31
CA LYS A 139 7.88 -80.86 -14.55
C LYS A 139 9.11 -80.62 -15.43
N VAL A 140 9.62 -81.66 -16.08
CA VAL A 140 10.68 -81.56 -17.08
C VAL A 140 10.05 -81.90 -18.41
N LEU A 141 10.07 -80.93 -19.33
CA LEU A 141 9.44 -81.02 -20.63
C LEU A 141 10.49 -81.19 -21.72
N ALA A 142 10.32 -82.20 -22.57
CA ALA A 142 11.04 -82.35 -23.81
C ALA A 142 10.44 -81.46 -24.92
N GLN A 143 11.11 -81.40 -26.07
CA GLN A 143 10.65 -80.65 -27.23
C GLN A 143 9.24 -81.11 -27.63
N GLY A 144 8.34 -80.15 -27.93
CA GLY A 144 6.92 -80.45 -28.20
C GLY A 144 6.04 -80.59 -26.96
N GLY A 145 6.54 -80.24 -25.77
CA GLY A 145 5.74 -80.14 -24.54
C GLY A 145 5.46 -81.47 -23.85
N LEU A 146 6.16 -82.55 -24.21
CA LEU A 146 6.05 -83.87 -23.58
C LEU A 146 6.71 -83.87 -22.21
N VAL A 147 5.98 -84.25 -21.16
CA VAL A 147 6.52 -84.39 -19.81
C VAL A 147 7.32 -85.69 -19.68
N ILE A 148 8.63 -85.57 -19.50
CA ILE A 148 9.55 -86.71 -19.32
C ILE A 148 9.82 -87.01 -17.83
N ALA A 149 9.73 -86.01 -16.96
CA ALA A 149 9.81 -86.17 -15.51
C ALA A 149 8.84 -85.21 -14.83
N ALA A 150 8.21 -85.60 -13.72
CA ALA A 150 7.37 -84.70 -12.92
C ALA A 150 7.28 -85.18 -11.47
N SER A 151 7.00 -84.26 -10.54
CA SER A 151 6.71 -84.61 -9.14
C SER A 151 5.45 -85.47 -9.00
N ASN A 152 4.46 -85.26 -9.87
CA ASN A 152 3.30 -86.14 -9.99
C ASN A 152 3.52 -87.15 -11.14
N PRO A 153 3.65 -88.46 -10.85
CA PRO A 153 3.86 -89.49 -11.86
C PRO A 153 2.74 -89.57 -12.92
N ASP A 154 1.51 -89.17 -12.58
CA ASP A 154 0.34 -89.23 -13.49
C ASP A 154 0.45 -88.28 -14.70
N LEU A 155 1.36 -87.30 -14.61
CA LEU A 155 1.61 -86.31 -15.65
C LEU A 155 2.67 -86.76 -16.65
N ILE A 156 3.48 -87.78 -16.31
CA ILE A 156 4.55 -88.29 -17.18
C ILE A 156 3.94 -88.90 -18.44
N GLY A 157 4.47 -88.52 -19.60
CA GLY A 157 3.97 -88.96 -20.91
C GLY A 157 2.80 -88.13 -21.46
N ARG A 158 2.28 -87.16 -20.69
CA ARG A 158 1.31 -86.18 -21.22
C ARG A 158 2.04 -85.05 -21.94
N SER A 159 1.42 -84.51 -22.99
CA SER A 159 1.90 -83.31 -23.68
C SER A 159 1.02 -82.12 -23.33
N PHE A 160 1.65 -80.99 -23.03
CA PHE A 160 0.97 -79.73 -22.72
C PHE A 160 1.15 -78.72 -23.87
N PRO A 161 0.14 -77.87 -24.13
CA PRO A 161 0.22 -76.89 -25.20
C PRO A 161 1.36 -75.89 -24.94
N PRO A 162 2.03 -75.40 -26.01
CA PRO A 162 3.11 -74.43 -25.86
C PRO A 162 2.58 -73.11 -25.30
N SER A 163 3.09 -72.70 -24.14
CA SER A 163 2.89 -71.36 -23.58
C SER A 163 3.95 -70.38 -24.10
N GLU A 164 3.69 -69.07 -23.99
CA GLU A 164 4.65 -68.04 -24.40
C GLU A 164 5.96 -68.17 -23.60
N GLU A 165 5.87 -68.50 -22.32
CA GLU A 165 7.00 -68.62 -21.41
C GLU A 165 7.80 -69.90 -21.66
N LEU A 166 7.12 -71.00 -22.02
CA LEU A 166 7.79 -72.21 -22.47
C LEU A 166 8.56 -71.95 -23.77
N ALA A 167 7.98 -71.20 -24.72
CA ALA A 167 8.68 -70.79 -25.94
C ALA A 167 9.88 -69.87 -25.64
N GLN A 168 9.77 -68.97 -24.66
CA GLN A 168 10.90 -68.16 -24.21
C GLN A 168 12.02 -69.02 -23.59
N ALA A 169 11.68 -70.04 -22.81
CA ALA A 169 12.65 -71.00 -22.27
C ALA A 169 13.36 -71.78 -23.37
N TRP A 170 12.65 -72.27 -24.39
CA TRP A 170 13.27 -72.89 -25.57
C TRP A 170 14.13 -71.94 -26.40
N SER A 171 13.96 -70.62 -26.27
CA SER A 171 14.89 -69.62 -26.83
C SER A 171 16.16 -69.40 -25.98
N GLY A 172 16.26 -70.08 -24.84
CA GLY A 172 17.38 -70.00 -23.90
C GLY A 172 17.24 -68.91 -22.83
N ARG A 173 16.06 -68.29 -22.70
CA ARG A 173 15.79 -67.26 -21.68
C ARG A 173 14.95 -67.85 -20.54
N ILE A 174 15.35 -67.60 -19.29
CA ILE A 174 14.51 -67.95 -18.14
C ILE A 174 13.25 -67.08 -18.18
N ALA A 175 12.09 -67.72 -18.09
CA ALA A 175 10.79 -67.05 -18.02
C ALA A 175 10.11 -67.38 -16.70
N ALA A 176 9.38 -66.42 -16.13
CA ALA A 176 8.65 -66.65 -14.90
C ALA A 176 7.36 -65.85 -14.82
N ILE A 177 6.38 -66.44 -14.17
CA ILE A 177 5.04 -65.89 -13.98
C ILE A 177 4.70 -66.02 -12.51
N PHE A 178 4.17 -64.94 -11.95
CA PHE A 178 3.63 -64.97 -10.61
C PHE A 178 2.12 -65.21 -10.68
N GLU A 179 1.66 -66.33 -10.14
CA GLU A 179 0.24 -66.70 -10.10
C GLU A 179 -0.32 -66.49 -8.68
N GLU A 180 -1.32 -65.61 -8.57
CA GLU A 180 -1.99 -65.27 -7.30
C GLU A 180 -3.19 -66.20 -7.00
N GLU A 181 -3.69 -66.95 -7.99
CA GLU A 181 -4.88 -67.81 -7.87
C GLU A 181 -4.55 -69.30 -7.65
N ASP A 182 -5.44 -69.98 -6.93
CA ASP A 182 -5.46 -71.44 -6.73
C ASP A 182 -5.49 -72.16 -8.08
N LEU A 183 -4.33 -72.55 -8.60
CA LEU A 183 -4.27 -73.51 -9.70
C LEU A 183 -4.92 -74.82 -9.25
N ALA A 184 -5.92 -75.25 -10.03
CA ALA A 184 -6.64 -76.52 -9.85
C ALA A 184 -5.72 -77.75 -9.80
N GLU A 185 -4.47 -77.63 -10.28
CA GLU A 185 -3.50 -78.72 -10.22
C GLU A 185 -3.04 -79.05 -8.78
N HIS A 186 -3.03 -78.10 -7.83
CA HIS A 186 -2.36 -78.28 -6.54
C HIS A 186 -3.19 -77.98 -5.28
N ALA A 187 -4.41 -77.43 -5.38
CA ALA A 187 -5.33 -77.20 -4.24
C ALA A 187 -4.66 -76.52 -3.01
N LEU A 188 -3.68 -75.66 -3.26
CA LEU A 188 -2.85 -75.01 -2.25
C LEU A 188 -3.07 -73.50 -2.34
N SER A 189 -3.64 -72.91 -1.29
CA SER A 189 -4.00 -71.48 -1.17
C SER A 189 -2.80 -70.55 -0.95
N VAL A 190 -1.65 -70.87 -1.54
CA VAL A 190 -0.40 -70.13 -1.41
C VAL A 190 0.00 -69.54 -2.77
N PRO A 191 0.55 -68.30 -2.80
CA PRO A 191 1.01 -67.70 -4.05
C PRO A 191 2.18 -68.51 -4.63
N LEU A 192 2.13 -68.79 -5.93
CA LEU A 192 3.11 -69.63 -6.61
C LEU A 192 3.88 -68.81 -7.65
N LEU A 193 5.20 -68.98 -7.65
CA LEU A 193 6.05 -68.51 -8.73
C LEU A 193 6.32 -69.66 -9.68
N LYS A 194 5.79 -69.56 -10.89
CA LYS A 194 6.01 -70.52 -11.98
C LYS A 194 7.23 -70.11 -12.78
N ILE A 195 8.22 -70.98 -12.88
CA ILE A 195 9.51 -70.68 -13.49
C ILE A 195 9.81 -71.71 -14.58
N TYR A 196 10.20 -71.25 -15.76
CA TYR A 196 10.65 -72.07 -16.87
C TYR A 196 12.15 -71.88 -17.06
N SER A 197 12.93 -72.91 -16.77
CA SER A 197 14.38 -72.92 -16.85
C SER A 197 14.86 -73.85 -17.98
N PRO A 198 15.63 -73.36 -18.96
CA PRO A 198 16.21 -74.22 -19.99
C PRO A 198 17.31 -75.11 -19.42
N ILE A 199 17.27 -76.40 -19.75
CA ILE A 199 18.31 -77.38 -19.44
C ILE A 199 19.18 -77.53 -20.68
N ARG A 200 20.48 -77.31 -20.54
CA ARG A 200 21.45 -77.36 -21.64
C ARG A 200 22.31 -78.60 -21.57
N ALA A 201 22.73 -79.10 -22.71
CA ALA A 201 23.79 -80.11 -22.79
C ALA A 201 25.17 -79.46 -22.63
N ASP A 202 26.05 -80.09 -21.85
CA ASP A 202 27.31 -79.53 -21.35
C ASP A 202 28.29 -79.08 -22.44
N TRP A 203 28.28 -79.76 -23.59
CA TRP A 203 29.25 -79.53 -24.68
C TRP A 203 28.66 -78.80 -25.89
N THR A 204 27.37 -78.98 -26.18
CA THR A 204 26.71 -78.37 -27.35
C THR A 204 26.02 -77.05 -26.99
N GLY A 205 25.71 -76.81 -25.71
CA GLY A 205 24.93 -75.65 -25.26
C GLY A 205 23.48 -75.65 -25.75
N GLU A 206 23.09 -76.70 -26.48
CA GLU A 206 21.75 -76.91 -27.01
C GLU A 206 20.79 -77.18 -25.86
N ILE A 207 19.58 -76.62 -25.98
CA ILE A 207 18.53 -76.81 -24.99
C ILE A 207 17.88 -78.16 -25.27
N ILE A 208 18.01 -79.09 -24.33
CA ILE A 208 17.53 -80.48 -24.48
C ILE A 208 16.19 -80.70 -23.80
N ALA A 209 15.87 -79.88 -22.80
CA ALA A 209 14.64 -79.91 -22.04
C ALA A 209 14.39 -78.55 -21.36
N VAL A 210 13.17 -78.33 -20.88
CA VAL A 210 12.82 -77.18 -20.04
C VAL A 210 12.27 -77.69 -18.71
N ALA A 211 12.84 -77.23 -17.59
CA ALA A 211 12.28 -77.45 -16.27
C ALA A 211 11.23 -76.38 -15.95
N GLU A 212 10.00 -76.80 -15.74
CA GLU A 212 8.91 -75.99 -15.19
C GLU A 212 8.84 -76.24 -13.68
N LEU A 213 9.07 -75.21 -12.88
CA LEU A 213 9.16 -75.26 -11.43
C LEU A 213 8.06 -74.42 -10.82
N TYR A 214 7.43 -74.96 -9.78
CA TYR A 214 6.45 -74.25 -8.95
C TYR A 214 7.08 -73.99 -7.58
N VAL A 215 7.44 -72.73 -7.32
CA VAL A 215 8.09 -72.31 -6.09
C VAL A 215 7.09 -71.59 -5.19
N ALA A 216 6.90 -72.08 -3.97
CA ALA A 216 6.22 -71.33 -2.93
C ALA A 216 7.22 -70.40 -2.24
N ASP A 217 6.95 -69.10 -2.32
CA ASP A 217 7.68 -68.11 -1.55
C ASP A 217 6.69 -67.26 -0.74
N PRO A 218 6.37 -67.68 0.50
CA PRO A 218 5.49 -66.91 1.38
C PRO A 218 6.05 -65.51 1.70
N ALA A 219 7.38 -65.36 1.69
CA ALA A 219 8.04 -64.08 1.94
C ALA A 219 7.90 -63.14 0.74
N LEU A 220 7.90 -63.65 -0.49
CA LEU A 220 7.71 -62.87 -1.72
C LEU A 220 6.41 -62.03 -1.70
N LYS A 221 5.30 -62.57 -1.19
CA LYS A 221 4.04 -61.82 -1.05
C LYS A 221 4.15 -60.70 -0.02
N ALA A 222 4.80 -60.97 1.12
CA ALA A 222 5.03 -59.98 2.16
C ALA A 222 5.94 -58.85 1.63
N ASP A 223 7.06 -59.21 0.97
CA ASP A 223 8.01 -58.27 0.38
C ASP A 223 7.37 -57.40 -0.71
N LEU A 224 6.55 -58.00 -1.59
CA LEU A 224 5.83 -57.26 -2.63
C LEU A 224 4.80 -56.30 -2.02
N SER A 225 4.10 -56.71 -0.97
CA SER A 225 3.13 -55.86 -0.27
C SER A 225 3.81 -54.70 0.48
N ALA A 226 4.94 -54.96 1.12
CA ALA A 226 5.74 -53.95 1.82
C ALA A 226 6.35 -52.95 0.82
N ALA A 227 6.93 -53.43 -0.28
CA ALA A 227 7.49 -52.59 -1.33
C ALA A 227 6.40 -51.73 -1.99
N ARG A 228 5.20 -52.28 -2.22
CA ARG A 228 4.04 -51.51 -2.70
C ARG A 228 3.62 -50.43 -1.71
N ALA A 229 3.53 -50.75 -0.42
CA ALA A 229 3.17 -49.79 0.61
C ALA A 229 4.19 -48.65 0.70
N MET A 230 5.49 -48.97 0.68
CA MET A 230 6.58 -47.98 0.67
C MET A 230 6.54 -47.11 -0.59
N ALA A 231 6.32 -47.70 -1.77
CA ALA A 231 6.20 -46.97 -3.02
C ALA A 231 5.02 -45.98 -3.01
N LEU A 232 3.83 -46.44 -2.58
CA LEU A 232 2.65 -45.58 -2.46
C LEU A 232 2.84 -44.48 -1.41
N ALA A 233 3.45 -44.80 -0.26
CA ALA A 233 3.75 -43.82 0.78
C ALA A 233 4.77 -42.77 0.30
N GLY A 234 5.81 -43.19 -0.41
CA GLY A 234 6.83 -42.30 -0.97
C GLY A 234 6.26 -41.35 -2.03
N VAL A 235 5.57 -41.90 -3.03
CA VAL A 235 4.96 -41.12 -4.12
C VAL A 235 3.83 -40.22 -3.59
N GLY A 236 2.92 -40.77 -2.78
CA GLY A 236 1.82 -40.01 -2.19
C GLY A 236 2.30 -38.93 -1.22
N GLY A 237 3.25 -39.27 -0.34
CA GLY A 237 3.85 -38.33 0.61
C GLY A 237 4.63 -37.21 -0.08
N GLY A 238 5.48 -37.55 -1.06
CA GLY A 238 6.21 -36.58 -1.87
C GLY A 238 5.29 -35.66 -2.67
N GLY A 239 4.24 -36.22 -3.28
CA GLY A 239 3.20 -35.45 -3.95
C GLY A 239 2.47 -34.50 -3.01
N LEU A 240 2.05 -34.96 -1.83
CA LEU A 240 1.38 -34.12 -0.85
C LEU A 240 2.29 -32.98 -0.34
N ALA A 241 3.56 -33.27 -0.07
CA ALA A 241 4.53 -32.26 0.34
C ALA A 241 4.73 -31.19 -0.75
N LEU A 242 4.93 -31.61 -2.01
CA LEU A 242 5.06 -30.69 -3.15
C LEU A 242 3.78 -29.85 -3.34
N GLY A 243 2.61 -30.47 -3.24
CA GLY A 243 1.32 -29.79 -3.33
C GLY A 243 1.12 -28.72 -2.25
N LEU A 244 1.49 -29.02 -1.00
CA LEU A 244 1.43 -28.08 0.11
C LEU A 244 2.40 -26.90 -0.07
N ILE A 245 3.62 -27.16 -0.54
CA ILE A 245 4.62 -26.12 -0.83
C ILE A 245 4.10 -25.19 -1.93
N LEU A 246 3.65 -25.74 -3.06
CA LEU A 246 3.11 -24.95 -4.16
C LEU A 246 1.87 -24.14 -3.74
N TYR A 247 0.97 -24.75 -2.95
CA TYR A 247 -0.17 -24.03 -2.39
C TYR A 247 0.25 -22.86 -1.50
N ALA A 248 1.25 -23.05 -0.63
CA ALA A 248 1.77 -21.99 0.24
C ALA A 248 2.35 -20.83 -0.59
N ILE A 249 3.16 -21.13 -1.62
CA ILE A 249 3.73 -20.13 -2.54
C ILE A 249 2.62 -19.34 -3.25
N VAL A 250 1.65 -20.03 -3.86
CA VAL A 250 0.54 -19.38 -4.58
C VAL A 250 -0.34 -18.56 -3.63
N ARG A 251 -0.61 -19.07 -2.42
CA ARG A 251 -1.37 -18.37 -1.39
C ARG A 251 -0.65 -17.09 -0.94
N GLN A 252 0.66 -17.17 -0.70
CA GLN A 252 1.48 -16.03 -0.32
C GLN A 252 1.55 -14.99 -1.44
N GLY A 253 1.76 -15.43 -2.69
CA GLY A 253 1.75 -14.55 -3.85
C GLY A 253 0.42 -13.82 -4.03
N SER A 254 -0.70 -14.54 -3.96
CA SER A 254 -2.04 -13.95 -4.05
C SER A 254 -2.30 -12.90 -2.97
N HIS A 255 -1.92 -13.18 -1.72
CA HIS A 255 -2.06 -12.21 -0.63
C HIS A 255 -1.22 -10.95 -0.85
N THR A 256 0.00 -11.09 -1.38
CA THR A 256 0.87 -9.95 -1.70
C THR A 256 0.27 -9.09 -2.80
N ILE A 257 -0.23 -9.72 -3.88
CA ILE A 257 -0.91 -9.02 -4.99
C ILE A 257 -2.12 -8.24 -4.47
N ASP A 258 -2.95 -8.85 -3.62
CA ASP A 258 -4.13 -8.18 -3.06
C ASP A 258 -3.76 -7.00 -2.14
N ARG A 259 -2.63 -7.09 -1.43
CA ARG A 259 -2.11 -5.99 -0.61
C ARG A 259 -1.58 -4.85 -1.48
N GLN A 260 -0.76 -5.17 -2.48
CA GLN A 260 -0.20 -4.18 -3.41
C GLN A 260 -1.31 -3.46 -4.19
N ARG A 261 -2.32 -4.19 -4.66
CA ARG A 261 -3.46 -3.61 -5.37
C ARG A 261 -4.24 -2.63 -4.49
N ARG A 262 -4.49 -3.01 -3.23
CA ARG A 262 -5.12 -2.11 -2.24
C ARG A 262 -4.27 -0.87 -1.94
N ASP A 263 -2.95 -0.99 -1.87
CA ASP A 263 -2.06 0.16 -1.67
C ASP A 263 -2.08 1.10 -2.87
N LEU A 264 -2.03 0.53 -4.08
CA LEU A 264 -2.10 1.29 -5.33
C LEU A 264 -3.42 2.06 -5.46
N ASP A 265 -4.55 1.41 -5.12
CA ASP A 265 -5.87 2.05 -5.15
C ASP A 265 -5.94 3.23 -4.17
N ARG A 266 -5.34 3.12 -2.97
CA ARG A 266 -5.25 4.23 -2.01
C ARG A 266 -4.41 5.38 -2.57
N ARG A 267 -3.22 5.08 -3.11
CA ARG A 267 -2.35 6.12 -3.70
C ARG A 267 -3.03 6.85 -4.85
N LEU A 268 -3.75 6.13 -5.72
CA LEU A 268 -4.55 6.72 -6.79
C LEU A 268 -5.66 7.62 -6.24
N ALA A 269 -6.36 7.18 -5.18
CA ALA A 269 -7.37 8.00 -4.52
C ALA A 269 -6.80 9.28 -3.90
N ASP A 270 -5.62 9.20 -3.29
CA ASP A 270 -4.95 10.35 -2.68
C ASP A 270 -4.42 11.33 -3.73
N MET A 271 -3.83 10.83 -4.82
CA MET A 271 -3.43 11.67 -5.96
C MET A 271 -4.62 12.40 -6.59
N ARG A 272 -5.77 11.73 -6.74
CA ARG A 272 -6.99 12.37 -7.22
C ARG A 272 -7.46 13.47 -6.27
N ARG A 273 -7.48 13.21 -4.96
CA ARG A 273 -7.86 14.20 -3.94
C ARG A 273 -6.93 15.42 -3.92
N LEU A 274 -5.62 15.21 -4.05
CA LEU A 274 -4.63 16.30 -4.15
C LEU A 274 -4.79 17.10 -5.44
N SER A 275 -5.05 16.42 -6.56
CA SER A 275 -5.31 17.08 -7.85
C SER A 275 -6.57 17.95 -7.78
N GLU A 276 -7.65 17.44 -7.20
CA GLU A 276 -8.89 18.20 -6.97
C GLU A 276 -8.65 19.41 -6.06
N HIS A 277 -7.92 19.24 -4.95
CA HIS A 277 -7.54 20.35 -4.06
C HIS A 277 -6.72 21.42 -4.79
N ASN A 278 -5.74 21.01 -5.59
CA ASN A 278 -4.95 21.94 -6.40
C ASN A 278 -5.82 22.68 -7.42
N GLY A 279 -6.80 22.01 -8.03
CA GLY A 279 -7.79 22.63 -8.90
C GLY A 279 -8.62 23.70 -8.18
N GLN A 280 -9.09 23.40 -6.97
CA GLN A 280 -9.83 24.34 -6.13
C GLN A 280 -8.98 25.53 -5.69
N LEU A 281 -7.74 25.29 -5.27
CA LEU A 281 -6.79 26.35 -4.91
C LEU A 281 -6.52 27.29 -6.09
N ARG A 282 -6.33 26.75 -7.30
CA ARG A 282 -6.15 27.56 -8.51
C ARG A 282 -7.36 28.45 -8.79
N LEU A 283 -8.57 27.89 -8.70
CA LEU A 283 -9.81 28.65 -8.87
C LEU A 283 -9.94 29.74 -7.79
N TRP A 284 -9.62 29.43 -6.54
CA TRP A 284 -9.66 30.39 -5.44
C TRP A 284 -8.65 31.53 -5.64
N VAL A 285 -7.43 31.24 -6.07
CA VAL A 285 -6.41 32.25 -6.41
C VAL A 285 -6.90 33.14 -7.56
N GLN A 286 -7.46 32.56 -8.63
CA GLN A 286 -8.02 33.33 -9.74
C GLN A 286 -9.16 34.25 -9.28
N GLN A 287 -10.06 33.77 -8.43
CA GLN A 287 -11.15 34.58 -7.86
C GLN A 287 -10.64 35.68 -6.92
N ALA A 288 -9.62 35.39 -6.10
CA ALA A 288 -9.00 36.37 -5.22
C ALA A 288 -8.30 37.47 -6.04
N ALA A 289 -7.54 37.10 -7.07
CA ALA A 289 -6.90 38.04 -7.98
C ALA A 289 -7.93 38.92 -8.71
N GLY A 290 -9.03 38.33 -9.21
CA GLY A 290 -10.12 39.08 -9.83
C GLY A 290 -10.79 40.08 -8.88
N ARG A 291 -11.04 39.69 -7.62
CA ARG A 291 -11.58 40.59 -6.59
C ARG A 291 -10.61 41.70 -6.21
N ALA A 292 -9.31 41.41 -6.13
CA ALA A 292 -8.29 42.41 -5.85
C ALA A 292 -8.25 43.46 -6.97
N ALA A 293 -8.20 43.02 -8.24
CA ALA A 293 -8.23 43.90 -9.40
C ALA A 293 -9.48 44.79 -9.42
N ALA A 294 -10.67 44.22 -9.18
CA ALA A 294 -11.91 45.00 -9.12
C ALA A 294 -11.90 46.05 -7.99
N THR A 295 -11.34 45.72 -6.83
CA THR A 295 -11.18 46.66 -5.71
C THR A 295 -10.21 47.79 -6.08
N THR A 296 -9.09 47.46 -6.71
CA THR A 296 -8.10 48.45 -7.17
C THR A 296 -8.71 49.40 -8.21
N GLU A 297 -9.43 48.87 -9.21
CA GLU A 297 -10.15 49.70 -10.17
C GLU A 297 -11.18 50.62 -9.51
N GLY A 298 -11.94 50.10 -8.53
CA GLY A 298 -12.89 50.90 -7.76
C GLY A 298 -12.22 52.04 -6.99
N GLY A 299 -11.10 51.76 -6.33
CA GLY A 299 -10.30 52.75 -5.62
C GLY A 299 -9.74 53.83 -6.54
N LEU A 300 -9.19 53.44 -7.70
CA LEU A 300 -8.69 54.39 -8.70
C LEU A 300 -9.81 55.32 -9.21
N ARG A 301 -11.01 54.77 -9.49
CA ARG A 301 -12.16 55.58 -9.90
C ARG A 301 -12.63 56.54 -8.81
N GLN A 302 -12.58 56.12 -7.54
CA GLN A 302 -12.94 56.98 -6.41
C GLN A 302 -11.94 58.12 -6.21
N ILE A 303 -10.64 57.84 -6.29
CA ILE A 303 -9.58 58.86 -6.22
C ILE A 303 -9.74 59.87 -7.36
N ALA A 304 -9.95 59.39 -8.59
CA ALA A 304 -10.17 60.23 -9.77
C ALA A 304 -11.39 61.15 -9.60
N ARG A 305 -12.51 60.64 -9.06
CA ARG A 305 -13.70 61.47 -8.76
C ARG A 305 -13.45 62.54 -7.71
N GLY A 306 -12.56 62.29 -6.74
CA GLY A 306 -12.20 63.32 -5.76
C GLY A 306 -11.38 64.46 -6.38
N LEU A 307 -10.51 64.19 -7.34
CA LEU A 307 -9.51 65.15 -7.83
C LEU A 307 -10.05 66.26 -8.75
N VAL A 308 -11.29 66.14 -9.24
CA VAL A 308 -11.88 67.10 -10.19
C VAL A 308 -13.12 67.73 -9.55
N LEU A 309 -12.98 68.90 -8.93
CA LEU A 309 -14.11 69.75 -8.53
C LEU A 309 -14.17 70.98 -9.46
N PRO A 310 -14.83 70.89 -10.63
CA PRO A 310 -14.96 72.01 -11.56
C PRO A 310 -15.79 73.17 -10.97
N GLU A 311 -16.64 72.87 -9.98
CA GLU A 311 -17.48 73.83 -9.25
C GLU A 311 -16.68 74.82 -8.40
N LEU A 312 -15.44 74.49 -7.99
CA LEU A 312 -14.59 75.37 -7.19
C LEU A 312 -13.99 76.53 -7.99
N SER A 313 -13.99 76.45 -9.32
CA SER A 313 -13.25 77.37 -10.19
C SER A 313 -13.70 78.83 -10.08
N HIS A 314 -14.98 79.05 -9.74
CA HIS A 314 -15.62 80.37 -9.67
C HIS A 314 -15.94 80.84 -8.23
N LEU A 315 -15.62 80.04 -7.21
CA LEU A 315 -15.99 80.36 -5.84
C LEU A 315 -14.92 81.26 -5.16
N PRO A 316 -15.35 82.25 -4.37
CA PRO A 316 -14.45 83.06 -3.53
C PRO A 316 -13.90 82.22 -2.36
N ALA A 317 -12.77 82.63 -1.77
CA ALA A 317 -12.03 81.82 -0.79
C ALA A 317 -12.91 81.40 0.41
N GLY A 318 -13.72 82.31 0.94
CA GLY A 318 -14.64 82.02 2.05
C GLY A 318 -15.76 81.03 1.69
N SER A 319 -16.21 81.00 0.43
CA SER A 319 -17.20 80.02 -0.03
C SER A 319 -16.59 78.64 -0.23
N ILE A 320 -15.32 78.57 -0.66
CA ILE A 320 -14.58 77.31 -0.74
C ILE A 320 -14.42 76.68 0.65
N LEU A 321 -14.10 77.49 1.67
CA LEU A 321 -13.99 77.03 3.06
C LEU A 321 -15.32 76.54 3.61
N ARG A 322 -16.41 77.28 3.38
CA ARG A 322 -17.77 76.84 3.75
C ARG A 322 -18.14 75.52 3.10
N LEU A 323 -17.89 75.37 1.80
CA LEU A 323 -18.16 74.13 1.08
C LEU A 323 -17.34 72.96 1.64
N ALA A 324 -16.07 73.18 2.00
CA ALA A 324 -15.22 72.15 2.62
C ALA A 324 -15.74 71.74 4.00
N ILE A 325 -16.16 72.71 4.82
CA ILE A 325 -16.75 72.50 6.15
C ILE A 325 -18.08 71.76 6.03
N GLU A 326 -19.00 72.20 5.17
CA GLU A 326 -20.30 71.56 4.95
C GLU A 326 -20.11 70.12 4.46
N ALA A 327 -19.20 69.91 3.50
CA ALA A 327 -18.88 68.57 3.02
C ALA A 327 -18.30 67.67 4.12
N HIS A 328 -17.54 68.23 5.07
CA HIS A 328 -17.04 67.51 6.24
C HIS A 328 -18.18 67.20 7.22
N GLN A 329 -19.00 68.19 7.57
CA GLN A 329 -20.12 68.07 8.49
C GLN A 329 -21.21 67.10 8.03
N ALA A 330 -21.42 67.00 6.71
CA ALA A 330 -22.30 66.02 6.10
C ALA A 330 -21.82 64.57 6.30
N ARG A 331 -20.51 64.34 6.45
CA ARG A 331 -19.91 63.02 6.68
C ARG A 331 -19.65 62.72 8.15
N CYS A 332 -19.32 63.75 8.92
CA CYS A 332 -18.99 63.69 10.34
C CYS A 332 -19.77 64.81 11.05
N PRO A 333 -20.80 64.52 11.86
CA PRO A 333 -21.69 65.52 12.46
C PRO A 333 -21.02 66.28 13.63
N THR A 334 -19.82 66.81 13.38
CA THR A 334 -19.02 67.57 14.33
C THR A 334 -19.10 69.04 13.96
N PRO A 335 -19.52 69.93 14.88
CA PRO A 335 -19.61 71.35 14.60
C PRO A 335 -18.20 71.92 14.34
N VAL A 336 -18.01 72.60 13.22
CA VAL A 336 -16.78 73.31 12.86
C VAL A 336 -17.11 74.79 12.78
N ALA A 337 -16.44 75.61 13.58
CA ALA A 337 -16.61 77.06 13.52
C ALA A 337 -15.78 77.64 12.36
N LEU A 338 -16.37 78.54 11.57
CA LEU A 338 -15.64 79.36 10.60
C LEU A 338 -15.44 80.76 11.19
N VAL A 339 -14.19 81.16 11.38
CA VAL A 339 -13.82 82.51 11.84
C VAL A 339 -13.17 83.23 10.67
N ALA A 340 -13.84 84.22 10.09
CA ALA A 340 -13.34 84.93 8.91
C ALA A 340 -13.09 86.41 9.22
N GLU A 341 -11.83 86.81 9.17
CA GLU A 341 -11.36 88.20 9.26
C GLU A 341 -10.53 88.50 8.01
N ALA A 342 -11.20 88.67 6.87
CA ALA A 342 -10.53 89.00 5.61
C ALA A 342 -11.06 90.32 5.06
N ALA A 343 -10.16 91.28 4.85
CA ALA A 343 -10.46 92.53 4.17
C ALA A 343 -10.44 92.32 2.64
N GLY A 344 -11.50 91.70 2.11
CA GLY A 344 -11.68 91.45 0.67
C GLY A 344 -11.36 90.01 0.21
N ASP A 345 -11.78 89.67 -1.02
CA ASP A 345 -11.54 88.36 -1.65
C ASP A 345 -10.28 88.42 -2.54
N PRO A 346 -9.19 87.71 -2.19
CA PRO A 346 -7.98 87.72 -2.99
C PRO A 346 -8.15 86.92 -4.28
N SER A 347 -7.52 87.38 -5.37
CA SER A 347 -7.52 86.68 -6.65
C SER A 347 -6.74 85.35 -6.56
N LEU A 348 -7.44 84.26 -6.27
CA LEU A 348 -6.85 82.91 -6.25
C LEU A 348 -6.76 82.33 -7.67
N THR A 349 -5.69 81.59 -7.96
CA THR A 349 -5.63 80.75 -9.18
C THR A 349 -6.49 79.50 -8.99
N PRO A 350 -6.95 78.83 -10.07
CA PRO A 350 -7.71 77.57 -9.95
C PRO A 350 -6.98 76.50 -9.13
N GLY A 351 -5.65 76.42 -9.24
CA GLY A 351 -4.83 75.50 -8.45
C GLY A 351 -4.83 75.84 -6.96
N LEU A 352 -4.75 77.13 -6.60
CA LEU A 352 -4.84 77.57 -5.20
C LEU A 352 -6.23 77.36 -4.60
N ARG A 353 -7.30 77.50 -5.40
CA ARG A 353 -8.68 77.18 -4.97
C ARG A 353 -8.84 75.70 -4.63
N ILE A 354 -8.32 74.81 -5.48
CA ILE A 354 -8.32 73.36 -5.21
C ILE A 354 -7.47 73.04 -3.99
N CYS A 355 -6.28 73.63 -3.89
CA CYS A 355 -5.39 73.44 -2.74
C CYS A 355 -6.04 73.87 -1.43
N LEU A 356 -6.68 75.04 -1.41
CA LEU A 356 -7.42 75.57 -0.26
C LEU A 356 -8.51 74.60 0.21
N PHE A 357 -9.34 74.13 -0.72
CA PHE A 357 -10.39 73.16 -0.42
C PHE A 357 -9.82 71.85 0.16
N ARG A 358 -8.77 71.32 -0.49
CA ARG A 358 -8.14 70.05 -0.09
C ARG A 358 -7.43 70.14 1.24
N PHE A 359 -6.73 71.24 1.51
CA PHE A 359 -6.04 71.48 2.76
C PHE A 359 -7.00 71.50 3.94
N VAL A 360 -8.11 72.24 3.83
CA VAL A 360 -9.13 72.30 4.88
C VAL A 360 -9.88 70.98 5.02
N GLN A 361 -10.23 70.35 3.90
CA GLN A 361 -10.85 69.02 3.91
C GLN A 361 -9.97 68.01 4.65
N GLU A 362 -8.69 67.92 4.30
CA GLU A 362 -7.76 66.95 4.89
C GLU A 362 -7.47 67.26 6.37
N GLY A 363 -7.30 68.54 6.71
CA GLY A 363 -7.12 68.98 8.09
C GLY A 363 -8.30 68.61 9.01
N LEU A 364 -9.53 68.86 8.56
CA LEU A 364 -10.75 68.51 9.30
C LEU A 364 -10.97 66.99 9.39
N ASN A 365 -10.67 66.25 8.33
CA ASN A 365 -10.81 64.80 8.33
C ASN A 365 -9.82 64.12 9.28
N ASN A 366 -8.58 64.60 9.31
CA ASN A 366 -7.55 64.15 10.24
C ASN A 366 -7.91 64.53 11.69
N ALA A 367 -8.44 65.73 11.91
CA ALA A 367 -8.97 66.14 13.20
C ALA A 367 -10.09 65.22 13.70
N ALA A 368 -11.08 64.92 12.86
CA ALA A 368 -12.18 64.03 13.23
C ALA A 368 -11.71 62.60 13.54
N ARG A 369 -10.71 62.09 12.81
CA ARG A 369 -10.18 60.74 13.02
C ARG A 369 -9.29 60.62 14.26
N HIS A 370 -8.49 61.64 14.57
CA HIS A 370 -7.40 61.52 15.55
C HIS A 370 -7.56 62.38 16.81
N ALA A 371 -8.35 63.45 16.75
CA ALA A 371 -8.48 64.43 17.84
C ALA A 371 -9.88 64.46 18.49
N GLY A 372 -10.73 63.47 18.22
CA GLY A 372 -11.99 63.29 18.95
C GLY A 372 -12.89 64.53 19.01
N SER A 373 -13.34 65.01 17.85
CA SER A 373 -14.55 65.86 17.64
C SER A 373 -14.77 67.16 18.45
N ALA A 374 -13.98 67.48 19.47
CA ALA A 374 -14.24 68.61 20.36
C ALA A 374 -13.46 69.85 19.91
N GLY A 375 -14.19 70.90 19.51
CA GLY A 375 -13.65 72.25 19.31
C GLY A 375 -12.84 72.48 18.04
N MET A 376 -13.40 72.17 16.86
CA MET A 376 -12.76 72.48 15.57
C MET A 376 -13.11 73.87 15.06
N ALA A 377 -12.10 74.63 14.63
CA ALA A 377 -12.29 75.90 13.96
C ALA A 377 -11.36 76.05 12.75
N VAL A 378 -11.89 76.62 11.68
CA VAL A 378 -11.13 77.08 10.52
C VAL A 378 -11.13 78.60 10.57
N ARG A 379 -9.95 79.20 10.66
CA ARG A 379 -9.77 80.65 10.64
C ARG A 379 -9.19 81.09 9.30
N LEU A 380 -9.83 82.08 8.68
CA LEU A 380 -9.35 82.75 7.48
C LEU A 380 -8.93 84.18 7.85
N GLU A 381 -7.67 84.50 7.63
CA GLU A 381 -7.09 85.83 7.81
C GLU A 381 -6.54 86.33 6.46
N GLY A 382 -6.86 87.57 6.10
CA GLY A 382 -6.47 88.13 4.79
C GLY A 382 -6.01 89.58 4.86
N GLY A 383 -4.80 89.82 4.34
CA GLY A 383 -4.29 91.14 3.96
C GLY A 383 -4.06 91.22 2.44
N VAL A 384 -3.82 92.43 1.91
CA VAL A 384 -3.76 92.74 0.46
C VAL A 384 -2.76 91.88 -0.35
N ALA A 385 -1.86 91.15 0.31
CA ALA A 385 -0.84 90.27 -0.32
C ALA A 385 -0.73 88.85 0.25
N LEU A 386 -1.41 88.49 1.36
CA LEU A 386 -1.23 87.20 2.04
C LEU A 386 -2.56 86.67 2.59
N LEU A 387 -2.85 85.39 2.27
CA LEU A 387 -3.99 84.64 2.79
C LEU A 387 -3.48 83.57 3.76
N ARG A 388 -3.88 83.64 5.03
CA ARG A 388 -3.50 82.67 6.06
C ARG A 388 -4.73 81.88 6.49
N VAL A 389 -4.62 80.57 6.44
CA VAL A 389 -5.67 79.64 6.86
C VAL A 389 -5.14 78.79 7.99
N THR A 390 -5.75 78.92 9.16
CA THR A 390 -5.32 78.20 10.37
C THR A 390 -6.43 77.25 10.79
N VAL A 391 -6.08 75.98 10.98
CA VAL A 391 -6.98 74.96 11.54
C VAL A 391 -6.49 74.67 12.97
N MET A 392 -7.35 74.87 13.96
CA MET A 392 -6.98 74.75 15.39
C MET A 392 -7.64 73.53 16.04
N LEU A 393 -6.88 72.82 16.88
CA LEU A 393 -7.25 71.54 17.52
C LEU A 393 -6.83 71.52 18.99
N THR A 394 -7.60 70.87 19.87
CA THR A 394 -7.28 70.73 21.31
C THR A 394 -7.43 69.28 21.80
N VAL A 395 -6.33 68.57 22.09
CA VAL A 395 -6.33 67.27 22.82
C VAL A 395 -5.02 67.00 23.59
N SER A 396 -5.16 66.48 24.82
CA SER A 396 -4.15 66.02 25.81
C SER A 396 -3.37 64.74 25.41
N GLU A 397 -2.26 64.43 26.10
CA GLU A 397 -1.21 63.47 25.69
C GLU A 397 -1.38 62.02 26.18
N ASP A 398 -0.88 61.05 25.39
CA ASP A 398 -0.66 59.66 25.82
C ASP A 398 0.63 59.07 25.17
N GLY A 399 1.35 58.22 25.89
CA GLY A 399 2.82 58.07 25.81
C GLY A 399 3.42 56.89 25.03
N ASP A 400 2.64 56.07 24.31
CA ASP A 400 3.14 54.83 23.68
C ASP A 400 3.53 54.94 22.18
N ALA A 401 3.32 56.09 21.54
CA ALA A 401 3.60 56.30 20.12
C ALA A 401 5.10 56.49 19.78
N VAL A 402 5.95 56.70 20.78
CA VAL A 402 7.34 57.17 20.61
C VAL A 402 8.25 56.12 19.99
N PHE A 403 8.16 54.87 20.46
CA PHE A 403 9.11 53.82 20.11
C PHE A 403 8.89 53.30 18.69
N ALA A 404 7.61 53.15 18.30
CA ALA A 404 7.22 52.76 16.94
C ALA A 404 7.64 53.80 15.89
N ALA A 405 7.65 55.09 16.25
CA ALA A 405 8.09 56.17 15.35
C ALA A 405 9.60 56.13 15.10
N LEU A 406 10.41 55.84 16.13
CA LEU A 406 11.87 55.77 16.01
C LEU A 406 12.35 54.50 15.30
N GLU A 407 11.73 53.33 15.56
CA GLU A 407 12.00 52.11 14.79
C GLU A 407 11.62 52.27 13.30
N GLY A 408 10.63 53.10 13.00
CA GLY A 408 10.24 53.47 11.65
C GLY A 408 11.15 54.49 10.95
N GLY A 409 12.25 54.92 11.58
CA GLY A 409 13.24 55.82 10.99
C GLY A 409 13.02 57.31 11.26
N ALA A 410 12.17 57.68 12.23
CA ALA A 410 12.05 59.08 12.64
C ALA A 410 13.38 59.61 13.22
N ARG A 411 13.79 60.80 12.77
CA ARG A 411 15.00 61.49 13.26
C ARG A 411 14.73 62.41 14.45
N GLY A 412 13.52 62.42 14.99
CA GLY A 412 13.24 63.19 16.19
C GLY A 412 11.85 62.92 16.72
N TYR A 413 11.70 63.13 18.03
CA TYR A 413 10.42 62.99 18.70
C TYR A 413 10.20 64.16 19.64
N LEU A 414 9.13 64.91 19.40
CA LEU A 414 8.72 66.07 20.18
C LEU A 414 7.49 65.71 21.02
N LEU A 415 7.50 66.08 22.30
CA LEU A 415 6.34 65.96 23.18
C LEU A 415 5.34 67.08 22.83
N LYS A 416 4.04 66.86 23.04
CA LYS A 416 3.06 67.94 22.88
C LYS A 416 3.22 68.90 24.06
N GLY A 417 3.16 70.20 23.78
CA GLY A 417 3.35 71.26 24.78
C GLY A 417 4.61 72.11 24.57
N ILE A 418 5.43 71.84 23.56
CA ILE A 418 6.55 72.73 23.21
C ILE A 418 6.01 74.07 22.69
N GLY A 419 6.66 75.17 23.06
CA GLY A 419 6.32 76.49 22.55
C GLY A 419 6.67 76.64 21.06
N GLY A 420 5.96 77.48 20.32
CA GLY A 420 6.20 77.67 18.88
C GLY A 420 7.64 78.11 18.53
N ALA A 421 8.29 78.89 19.40
CA ALA A 421 9.69 79.26 19.24
C ALA A 421 10.65 78.07 19.43
N GLU A 422 10.33 77.15 20.33
CA GLU A 422 11.09 75.94 20.61
C GLU A 422 10.91 74.89 19.50
N LEU A 423 9.73 74.82 18.89
CA LEU A 423 9.48 74.02 17.69
C LEU A 423 10.34 74.47 16.50
N VAL A 424 10.43 75.78 16.27
CA VAL A 424 11.27 76.32 15.18
C VAL A 424 12.74 76.06 15.45
N ALA A 425 13.21 76.25 16.70
CA ALA A 425 14.59 75.98 17.10
C ALA A 425 14.97 74.48 16.98
N THR A 426 14.00 73.57 17.09
CA THR A 426 14.23 72.12 16.96
C THR A 426 14.18 71.61 15.52
N LEU A 427 13.60 72.37 14.58
CA LEU A 427 13.53 72.00 13.16
C LEU A 427 14.86 72.19 12.43
N GLU A 428 15.61 73.24 12.75
CA GLU A 428 16.84 73.62 12.04
C GLU A 428 17.94 72.52 12.10
N PRO A 429 18.22 71.89 13.26
CA PRO A 429 19.18 70.78 13.35
C PRO A 429 18.66 69.49 12.69
N VAL A 430 17.36 69.20 12.83
CA VAL A 430 16.73 68.01 12.22
C VAL A 430 16.78 68.07 10.69
N MET A 431 16.63 69.27 10.11
CA MET A 431 16.78 69.50 8.67
C MET A 431 18.22 69.34 8.18
N GLN A 432 19.22 69.51 9.05
CA GLN A 432 20.63 69.21 8.77
C GLN A 432 20.98 67.73 8.98
N GLY A 433 19.98 66.92 9.37
CA GLY A 433 20.08 65.48 9.53
C GLY A 433 20.43 65.02 10.94
N GLU A 434 20.47 65.92 11.91
CA GLU A 434 20.71 65.60 13.32
C GLU A 434 19.47 64.97 13.96
N SER A 435 19.69 64.16 15.00
CA SER A 435 18.59 63.52 15.73
C SER A 435 18.23 64.30 17.00
N HIS A 436 16.95 64.65 17.17
CA HIS A 436 16.49 65.43 18.32
C HIS A 436 15.51 64.66 19.21
N VAL A 437 15.90 64.42 20.46
CA VAL A 437 15.10 63.72 21.48
C VAL A 437 15.12 64.53 22.77
N ALA A 438 13.94 64.78 23.34
CA ALA A 438 13.82 65.50 24.61
C ALA A 438 14.64 64.83 25.74
N PRO A 439 15.33 65.59 26.62
CA PRO A 439 16.21 65.03 27.66
C PRO A 439 15.54 63.99 28.59
N SER A 440 14.28 64.22 28.94
CA SER A 440 13.47 63.31 29.76
C SER A 440 13.19 61.96 29.07
N LEU A 441 13.09 61.97 27.74
CA LEU A 441 12.85 60.77 26.94
C LEU A 441 14.15 59.99 26.71
N ALA A 442 15.28 60.67 26.50
CA ALA A 442 16.60 60.07 26.40
C ALA A 442 16.99 59.32 27.69
N ALA A 443 16.69 59.89 28.86
CA ALA A 443 16.92 59.23 30.16
C ALA A 443 16.14 57.91 30.29
N ARG A 444 14.88 57.88 29.84
CA ARG A 444 14.05 56.66 29.84
C ARG A 444 14.54 55.60 28.85
N MET A 445 15.09 56.01 27.71
CA MET A 445 15.68 55.10 26.72
C MET A 445 16.97 54.46 27.23
N LEU A 446 17.84 55.24 27.87
CA LEU A 446 19.10 54.75 28.43
C LEU A 446 18.90 53.76 29.58
N ALA A 447 17.82 53.91 30.36
CA ALA A 447 17.46 52.95 31.41
C ALA A 447 17.05 51.57 30.85
N ARG A 448 16.43 51.51 29.66
CA ARG A 448 16.01 50.26 29.01
C ARG A 448 17.13 49.55 28.23
N LEU A 449 18.10 50.29 27.66
CA LEU A 449 19.23 49.72 26.92
C LEU A 449 20.28 49.01 27.81
N ARG A 450 20.24 49.24 29.12
CA ARG A 450 21.22 48.73 30.09
C ARG A 450 21.02 47.27 30.54
N SER A 451 20.16 46.46 29.89
CA SER A 451 20.06 45.02 30.18
C SER A 451 19.53 44.17 29.01
N PRO A 452 20.41 43.59 28.18
CA PRO A 452 20.03 42.65 27.12
C PRO A 452 20.21 41.16 27.50
N ALA A 453 20.66 40.82 28.71
CA ALA A 453 21.13 39.46 29.04
C ALA A 453 20.29 38.69 30.08
N SER A 454 19.21 39.25 30.63
CA SER A 454 18.40 38.60 31.68
C SER A 454 17.07 37.99 31.21
N SER A 455 16.56 38.31 30.02
CA SER A 455 15.20 37.89 29.62
C SER A 455 15.00 36.41 29.28
N LEU A 456 16.09 35.63 29.12
CA LEU A 456 16.01 34.24 28.64
C LEU A 456 16.14 33.19 29.76
N ARG A 457 16.94 33.45 30.79
CA ARG A 457 16.98 32.61 32.01
C ARG A 457 15.71 32.78 32.84
N ASP A 458 15.17 34.01 32.88
CA ASP A 458 13.89 34.29 33.51
C ASP A 458 12.73 33.53 32.82
N GLY A 459 12.79 33.37 31.50
CA GLY A 459 11.81 32.57 30.73
C GLY A 459 11.80 31.08 31.09
N LEU A 460 12.98 30.48 31.29
CA LEU A 460 13.09 29.08 31.74
C LEU A 460 12.62 28.91 33.20
N ALA A 461 12.84 29.91 34.06
CA ALA A 461 12.35 29.92 35.44
C ALA A 461 10.82 30.03 35.56
N LEU A 462 10.12 30.46 34.50
CA LEU A 462 8.66 30.55 34.42
C LEU A 462 7.98 29.22 33.99
N LEU A 463 8.76 28.20 33.63
CA LEU A 463 8.24 26.89 33.28
C LEU A 463 7.83 26.12 34.55
N THR A 464 6.69 25.45 34.48
CA THR A 464 6.30 24.48 35.51
C THR A 464 7.20 23.24 35.42
N PRO A 465 7.34 22.44 36.50
CA PRO A 465 8.17 21.24 36.49
C PRO A 465 7.81 20.27 35.34
N ARG A 466 6.52 20.19 35.00
CA ARG A 466 6.03 19.34 33.92
C ARG A 466 6.35 19.89 32.53
N GLU A 467 6.32 21.21 32.35
CA GLU A 467 6.74 21.85 31.10
C GLU A 467 8.26 21.75 30.89
N GLU A 468 9.04 21.89 31.95
CA GLU A 468 10.50 21.73 31.90
C GLU A 468 10.88 20.28 31.51
N GLU A 469 10.22 19.29 32.11
CA GLU A 469 10.41 17.86 31.79
C GLU A 469 10.10 17.58 30.31
N VAL A 470 8.99 18.13 29.78
CA VAL A 470 8.64 18.00 28.37
C VAL A 470 9.68 18.66 27.47
N LEU A 471 10.13 19.88 27.80
CA LEU A 471 11.15 20.60 27.04
C LEU A 471 12.49 19.85 27.03
N ARG A 472 12.84 19.18 28.13
CA ARG A 472 14.05 18.34 28.24
C ARG A 472 14.01 17.16 27.28
N LEU A 473 12.91 16.42 27.25
CA LEU A 473 12.74 15.29 26.32
C LEU A 473 12.68 15.74 24.86
N VAL A 474 12.15 16.94 24.58
CA VAL A 474 12.20 17.54 23.24
C VAL A 474 13.64 17.89 22.83
N SER A 475 14.46 18.39 23.76
CA SER A 475 15.88 18.69 23.49
C SER A 475 16.74 17.43 23.22
N GLU A 476 16.29 16.26 23.70
CA GLU A 476 16.85 14.94 23.37
C GLU A 476 16.41 14.42 21.99
N GLY A 477 15.50 15.13 21.30
CA GLY A 477 15.01 14.77 19.97
C GLY A 477 13.82 13.81 19.96
N LEU A 478 13.16 13.59 21.10
CA LEU A 478 11.97 12.72 21.16
C LEU A 478 10.75 13.41 20.54
N SER A 479 9.93 12.63 19.83
CA SER A 479 8.63 13.07 19.32
C SER A 479 7.56 13.15 20.42
N ASN A 480 6.50 13.93 20.21
CA ASN A 480 5.38 14.04 21.17
C ASN A 480 4.80 12.68 21.58
N LYS A 481 4.75 11.72 20.65
CA LYS A 481 4.29 10.35 20.88
C LYS A 481 5.25 9.52 21.75
N GLU A 482 6.55 9.75 21.63
CA GLU A 482 7.57 9.11 22.46
C GLU A 482 7.59 9.70 23.87
N ILE A 483 7.48 11.02 23.98
CA ILE A 483 7.37 11.73 25.26
C ILE A 483 6.12 11.27 26.01
N ALA A 484 4.98 11.19 25.34
CA ALA A 484 3.72 10.70 25.89
C ALA A 484 3.86 9.30 26.51
N ARG A 485 4.53 8.38 25.80
CA ARG A 485 4.80 7.02 26.30
C ARG A 485 5.77 6.99 27.48
N ARG A 486 6.79 7.86 27.47
CA ARG A 486 7.82 7.90 28.52
C ARG A 486 7.32 8.54 29.82
N THR A 487 6.30 9.40 29.70
CA THR A 487 5.77 10.19 30.82
C THR A 487 4.36 9.76 31.25
N ASP A 488 3.86 8.65 30.70
CA ASP A 488 2.54 8.04 30.93
C ASP A 488 1.36 9.03 30.83
N VAL A 489 1.36 9.85 29.77
CA VAL A 489 0.28 10.80 29.47
C VAL A 489 -0.13 10.71 28.01
N GLN A 490 -1.30 11.28 27.68
CA GLN A 490 -1.77 11.34 26.29
C GLN A 490 -0.94 12.32 25.45
N GLU A 491 -0.72 12.00 24.17
CA GLU A 491 0.00 12.85 23.21
C GLU A 491 -0.62 14.27 23.06
N ARG A 492 -1.94 14.38 23.22
CA ARG A 492 -2.65 15.66 23.25
C ARG A 492 -2.19 16.55 24.40
N THR A 493 -1.88 15.96 25.55
CA THR A 493 -1.37 16.67 26.73
C THR A 493 0.03 17.22 26.47
N ILE A 494 0.90 16.43 25.82
CA ILE A 494 2.24 16.90 25.41
C ILE A 494 2.16 18.06 24.42
N THR A 495 1.25 17.97 23.44
CA THR A 495 1.01 19.06 22.47
C THR A 495 0.54 20.34 23.15
N HIS A 496 -0.30 20.22 24.18
CA HIS A 496 -0.74 21.35 24.98
C HIS A 496 0.42 21.99 25.75
N HIS A 497 1.25 21.19 26.43
CA HIS A 497 2.46 21.69 27.12
C HIS A 497 3.41 22.38 26.15
N MET A 498 3.64 21.83 24.95
CA MET A 498 4.47 22.47 23.93
C MET A 498 3.92 23.82 23.47
N THR A 499 2.59 23.97 23.39
CA THR A 499 1.98 25.26 23.04
C THR A 499 2.23 26.30 24.14
N GLN A 500 2.10 25.91 25.41
CA GLN A 500 2.36 26.79 26.56
C GLN A 500 3.85 27.19 26.65
N ILE A 501 4.76 26.24 26.43
CA ILE A 501 6.20 26.49 26.42
C ILE A 501 6.58 27.51 25.33
N LEU A 502 6.09 27.32 24.09
CA LEU A 502 6.37 28.25 22.99
C LEU A 502 5.83 29.66 23.26
N GLN A 503 4.67 29.77 23.91
CA GLN A 503 4.09 31.06 24.30
C GLN A 503 4.91 31.75 25.41
N LYS A 504 5.28 31.01 26.47
CA LYS A 504 6.07 31.55 27.60
C LYS A 504 7.48 31.97 27.20
N LEU A 505 8.09 31.24 26.26
CA LEU A 505 9.44 31.52 25.78
C LEU A 505 9.48 32.41 24.52
N HIS A 506 8.31 32.83 24.02
CA HIS A 506 8.15 33.62 22.80
C HIS A 506 8.83 33.00 21.55
N LEU A 507 8.73 31.68 21.40
CA LEU A 507 9.36 30.91 20.32
C LEU A 507 8.33 30.52 19.25
N ARG A 508 8.79 30.35 18.00
CA ARG A 508 7.92 30.13 16.84
C ARG A 508 7.64 28.65 16.57
N ASN A 509 8.57 27.76 16.93
CA ASN A 509 8.44 26.34 16.65
C ASN A 509 9.21 25.48 17.66
N SER A 510 8.89 24.18 17.69
CA SER A 510 9.51 23.20 18.59
C SER A 510 11.01 23.01 18.36
N THR A 511 11.50 23.29 17.15
CA THR A 511 12.93 23.19 16.81
C THR A 511 13.73 24.30 17.46
N GLU A 512 13.21 25.54 17.45
CA GLU A 512 13.78 26.67 18.20
C GLU A 512 13.81 26.36 19.70
N ALA A 513 12.75 25.78 20.25
CA ALA A 513 12.69 25.37 21.66
C ALA A 513 13.74 24.30 22.00
N ALA A 514 13.90 23.28 21.14
CA ALA A 514 14.91 22.24 21.32
C ALA A 514 16.35 22.79 21.28
N LEU A 515 16.64 23.67 20.32
CA LEU A 515 17.97 24.30 20.19
C LEU A 515 18.28 25.23 21.36
N LEU A 516 17.28 26.00 21.81
CA LEU A 516 17.41 26.87 22.98
C LEU A 516 17.72 26.05 24.24
N ALA A 517 16.92 25.03 24.51
CA ALA A 517 17.09 24.14 25.64
C ALA A 517 18.47 23.45 25.64
N GLN A 518 18.91 22.97 24.47
CA GLN A 518 20.21 22.34 24.31
C GLN A 518 21.38 23.32 24.50
N ARG A 519 21.22 24.59 24.16
CA ARG A 519 22.22 25.64 24.37
C ARG A 519 22.36 25.97 25.85
N GLU A 520 21.26 26.29 26.52
CA GLU A 520 21.28 26.75 27.92
C GLU A 520 21.73 25.64 28.88
N TRP A 521 21.22 24.42 28.74
CA TRP A 521 21.58 23.29 29.62
C TRP A 521 22.95 22.67 29.33
N ARG A 522 23.59 22.99 28.20
CA ARG A 522 25.01 22.66 27.96
C ARG A 522 25.98 23.65 28.60
N THR A 523 25.53 24.88 28.84
CA THR A 523 26.34 25.97 29.39
C THR A 523 26.15 26.17 30.90
N GLY A 524 25.32 25.34 31.55
CA GLY A 524 24.98 25.39 32.97
C GLY A 524 25.73 24.38 33.81
#